data_AF-A0A223NUT0-F1
#
_entry.id   AF-A0A223NUT0-F1
#
_cell.length_a   1.000
_cell.length_b   1.000
_cell.length_c   1.000
_cell.angle_alpha   90.00
_cell.angle_beta   90.00
_cell.angle_gamma   90.00
#
_symmetry.space_group_name_H-M   'P 1'
#
loop_
_entity.id
_entity.type
_entity.pdbx_description
1 polymer ?
#
loop_
_entity_poly.entity_id
_entity_poly.type
_entity_poly.pdbx_seq_one_letter_code
_entity_poly.pdbx_strand_id
1 'polypeptide(L)' 'MEEEEIIRRAAKLINDRIKEYQENYAVRDKQDLLSMCVLHYATSSLKADMKGNIEDTEVTEKVYQLDYLLSEFFSKQ' A
#
# COMPACT_ATOMS: atom_id res chain seq x y z
N MET A 1 5.01 -11.72 -21.51
CA MET A 1 3.72 -12.30 -21.09
C MET A 1 3.35 -11.86 -19.68
N GLU A 2 4.25 -11.99 -18.69
CA GLU A 2 3.98 -11.56 -17.32
C GLU A 2 3.67 -10.05 -17.18
N GLU A 3 4.48 -9.19 -17.81
CA GLU A 3 4.22 -7.74 -17.84
C GLU A 3 2.87 -7.38 -18.50
N GLU A 4 2.53 -8.07 -19.60
CA GLU A 4 1.25 -7.84 -20.28
C GLU A 4 0.06 -8.24 -19.40
N GLU A 5 0.18 -9.35 -18.67
CA GLU A 5 -0.83 -9.80 -17.73
C GLU A 5 -1.00 -8.83 -16.57
N ILE A 6 0.10 -8.30 -16.04
CA ILE A 6 0.10 -7.25 -15.00
C ILE A 6 -0.61 -6.00 -15.51
N ILE A 7 -0.26 -5.53 -16.71
CA ILE A 7 -0.90 -4.36 -17.35
C ILE A 7 -2.40 -4.62 -17.54
N ARG A 8 -2.78 -5.81 -17.99
CA ARG A 8 -4.19 -6.18 -18.20
C ARG A 8 -4.98 -6.20 -16.89
N ARG A 9 -4.40 -6.72 -15.82
CA ARG A 9 -5.00 -6.70 -14.46
C ARG A 9 -5.16 -5.27 -13.95
N ALA A 10 -4.14 -4.43 -14.10
CA ALA A 10 -4.21 -3.02 -13.70
C ALA A 10 -5.31 -2.26 -14.46
N ALA A 11 -5.40 -2.46 -15.78
CA ALA A 11 -6.44 -1.84 -16.61
C ALA A 11 -7.86 -2.29 -16.19
N LYS A 12 -8.04 -3.58 -15.88
CA LYS A 12 -9.31 -4.10 -15.36
C LYS A 12 -9.68 -3.46 -14.02
N LEU A 13 -8.73 -3.37 -13.11
CA LEU A 13 -8.92 -2.77 -11.78
C LEU A 13 -9.35 -1.29 -11.88
N ILE A 14 -8.73 -0.52 -12.78
CA ILE A 14 -9.10 0.87 -13.04
C ILE A 14 -10.52 0.96 -13.60
N ASN A 15 -10.87 0.12 -14.59
CA ASN A 15 -12.22 0.12 -15.18
C ASN A 15 -13.30 -0.23 -14.16
N ASP A 16 -13.06 -1.22 -13.29
CA ASP A 16 -14.00 -1.62 -12.25
C ASP A 16 -14.25 -0.48 -11.25
N ARG A 17 -13.19 0.26 -10.85
CA ARG A 17 -13.32 1.46 -10.00
C ARG A 17 -14.07 2.61 -10.68
N ILE A 18 -13.78 2.90 -11.95
CA ILE A 18 -14.50 3.94 -12.70
C ILE A 18 -16.00 3.62 -12.74
N LYS A 19 -16.35 2.36 -12.99
CA LYS A 19 -17.74 1.92 -13.03
C LYS A 19 -18.43 2.11 -11.67
N GLU A 20 -17.77 1.74 -10.59
CA GLU A 20 -18.28 1.98 -9.23
C GLU A 20 -18.50 3.47 -8.94
N TYR A 21 -17.57 4.33 -9.35
CA TYR A 21 -17.74 5.78 -9.18
C TYR A 21 -18.85 6.37 -10.05
N GLN A 22 -19.05 5.85 -11.26
CA GLN A 22 -20.18 6.21 -12.12
C GLN A 22 -21.52 5.86 -11.47
N GLU A 23 -21.61 4.66 -10.91
CA GLU A 23 -22.82 4.16 -10.25
C GLU A 23 -23.11 4.93 -8.94
N ASN A 24 -22.07 5.23 -8.15
CA ASN A 24 -22.23 5.80 -6.81
C ASN A 24 -22.34 7.32 -6.76
N TYR A 25 -21.72 8.05 -7.70
CA TYR A 25 -21.59 9.51 -7.59
C TYR A 25 -22.29 10.29 -8.71
N ALA A 26 -22.99 9.60 -9.63
CA ALA A 26 -23.65 10.19 -10.80
C ALA A 26 -22.75 11.12 -11.64
N VAL A 27 -21.42 11.01 -11.47
CA VAL A 27 -20.42 11.76 -12.22
C VAL A 27 -20.38 11.20 -13.62
N ARG A 28 -20.65 12.06 -14.60
CA ARG A 28 -20.74 11.66 -16.02
C ARG A 28 -19.44 11.88 -16.79
N ASP A 29 -18.57 12.76 -16.30
CA ASP A 29 -17.30 13.04 -16.97
C ASP A 29 -16.27 11.95 -16.67
N LYS A 30 -15.79 11.29 -17.74
CA LYS A 30 -14.79 10.22 -17.65
C LYS A 30 -13.44 10.74 -17.15
N GLN A 31 -13.08 12.00 -17.41
CA GLN A 31 -11.82 12.58 -16.95
C GLN A 31 -11.84 12.82 -15.43
N ASP A 32 -12.97 13.27 -14.88
CA ASP A 32 -13.13 13.46 -13.43
C ASP A 32 -13.10 12.12 -12.69
N LEU A 33 -13.76 11.10 -13.25
CA LEU A 33 -13.75 9.74 -12.70
C LEU A 33 -12.35 9.12 -12.72
N LEU A 34 -11.59 9.34 -13.80
CA LEU A 34 -10.19 8.93 -13.88
C LEU A 34 -9.34 9.65 -12.84
N SER A 35 -9.53 10.96 -12.68
CA SER A 35 -8.82 11.77 -11.70
C SER A 35 -9.10 11.31 -10.26
N MET A 36 -10.36 10.96 -9.97
CA MET A 36 -10.76 10.37 -8.69
C MET A 36 -10.09 9.02 -8.44
N CYS A 37 -10.00 8.16 -9.46
CA CYS A 37 -9.26 6.89 -9.38
C CYS A 37 -7.78 7.13 -9.10
N VAL A 38 -7.13 8.05 -9.82
CA VAL A 38 -5.71 8.39 -9.62
C VAL A 38 -5.47 8.87 -8.19
N LEU A 39 -6.30 9.77 -7.68
CA LEU A 39 -6.20 10.27 -6.30
C LEU A 39 -6.36 9.14 -5.28
N HIS A 40 -7.32 8.25 -5.49
CA HIS A 40 -7.57 7.11 -4.61
C HIS A 40 -6.37 6.15 -4.55
N TYR A 41 -5.80 5.80 -5.71
CA TYR A 41 -4.63 4.92 -5.78
C TYR A 41 -3.37 5.57 -5.22
N ALA A 42 -3.14 6.86 -5.52
CA ALA A 42 -2.01 7.60 -4.94
C ALA A 42 -2.12 7.64 -3.41
N THR A 43 -3.31 7.93 -2.87
CA THR A 43 -3.56 7.93 -1.43
C THR A 43 -3.36 6.55 -0.82
N SER A 44 -3.84 5.49 -1.48
CA SER A 44 -3.69 4.11 -1.02
C SER A 44 -2.22 3.66 -1.01
N SER A 45 -1.46 4.04 -2.04
CA SER A 45 -0.02 3.78 -2.11
C SER A 45 0.73 4.47 -0.96
N LEU A 46 0.47 5.76 -0.73
CA LEU A 46 1.09 6.50 0.38
C LEU A 46 0.76 5.89 1.75
N LYS A 47 -0.47 5.40 1.95
CA LYS A 47 -0.85 4.69 3.17
C LYS A 47 -0.12 3.36 3.32
N ALA A 48 0.07 2.61 2.23
CA ALA A 48 0.81 1.36 2.25
C ALA A 48 2.28 1.59 2.59
N ASP A 49 2.91 2.62 2.00
CA ASP A 49 4.29 3.01 2.30
C ASP A 49 4.46 3.42 3.76
N MET A 50 3.52 4.22 4.30
CA MET A 50 3.52 4.56 5.72
C MET A 50 3.41 3.32 6.62
N LYS A 51 2.54 2.37 6.26
CA LYS A 51 2.36 1.14 7.03
C LYS A 51 3.61 0.26 7.01
N GLY A 52 4.23 0.08 5.84
CA GLY A 52 5.48 -0.68 5.71
C GLY A 52 6.61 -0.08 6.56
N ASN A 53 6.76 1.25 6.53
CA ASN A 53 7.76 1.93 7.37
C ASN A 53 7.52 1.74 8.88
N ILE A 54 6.25 1.72 9.32
CA ILE A 54 5.90 1.48 10.73
C ILE A 54 6.25 0.03 11.12
N GLU A 55 5.88 -0.95 10.29
CA GLU A 55 6.18 -2.36 10.54
C GLU A 55 7.69 -2.62 10.59
N ASP A 56 8.47 -2.04 9.67
CA ASP A 56 9.94 -2.15 9.66
C ASP A 56 10.58 -1.53 10.91
N THR A 57 10.04 -0.41 11.39
CA THR A 57 10.52 0.23 12.62
C THR A 57 10.25 -0.63 13.84
N GLU A 58 9.06 -1.21 13.97
CA GLU A 58 8.69 -2.09 15.08
C GLU A 58 9.54 -3.37 15.10
N VAL A 59 9.78 -3.97 13.92
CA VAL A 59 10.66 -5.13 13.80
C VAL A 59 12.08 -4.78 14.23
N THR A 60 12.58 -3.63 13.79
CA THR A 60 13.92 -3.14 14.16
C THR A 60 14.05 -2.95 15.68
N GLU A 61 13.06 -2.33 16.33
CA GLU A 61 13.05 -2.17 17.79
C GLU A 61 13.07 -3.52 18.53
N LYS A 62 12.27 -4.50 18.07
CA LYS A 62 12.26 -5.85 18.66
C LYS A 62 13.61 -6.56 18.50
N VAL A 63 14.28 -6.38 17.37
CA VAL A 63 15.63 -6.93 17.16
C VAL A 63 16.64 -6.31 18.12
N TYR A 64 16.61 -4.97 18.31
CA TYR A 64 17.48 -4.32 19.29
C TYR A 64 17.20 -4.74 20.73
N GLN A 65 15.92 -4.94 21.10
CA GLN A 65 15.56 -5.46 22.42
C GLN A 65 16.11 -6.87 22.63
N LEU A 66 16.03 -7.72 21.61
CA LEU A 66 16.58 -9.08 21.67
C LEU A 66 18.11 -9.06 21.83
N ASP A 67 18.80 -8.21 21.07
CA ASP A 67 20.25 -8.03 21.15
C ASP A 67 20.69 -7.52 22.53
N TYR A 68 19.94 -6.57 23.09
CA TYR A 68 20.17 -6.08 24.46
C TYR A 68 20.01 -7.21 25.49
N LEU A 69 18.94 -8.01 25.40
CA LEU A 69 18.69 -9.12 26.33
C LEU A 69 19.79 -10.20 26.25
N LEU A 70 20.25 -10.51 25.03
CA LEU A 70 21.35 -11.45 24.82
C LEU A 70 22.65 -10.91 25.39
N SER A 71 22.97 -9.65 25.11
CA SER A 71 24.16 -8.98 25.66
C SER A 71 24.12 -8.94 27.19
N GLU A 72 22.97 -8.64 27.78
CA GLU A 72 22.79 -8.64 29.24
C GLU A 72 22.99 -10.05 29.81
N PHE A 73 22.43 -11.08 29.18
CA PHE A 73 22.58 -12.47 29.59
C PHE A 73 24.04 -12.92 29.56
N PHE A 74 24.76 -12.65 28.47
CA PHE A 74 26.19 -13.00 28.34
C PHE A 74 27.09 -12.15 29.26
N SER A 75 26.69 -10.93 29.62
CA SER A 75 27.46 -10.09 30.56
C SER A 75 27.35 -10.55 32.02
N LYS A 76 26.30 -11.32 32.36
CA LYS A 76 26.06 -11.85 33.71
C LYS A 76 26.62 -13.26 33.92
N GLN A 77 27.15 -13.89 32.89
CA GLN A 77 27.80 -15.20 32.92
C GLN A 77 29.31 -15.05 33.03
#